data_AF-A0A1V5HWY6-F1
#
_entry.id   AF-A0A1V5HWY6-F1
#
_cell.length_a   1.000
_cell.length_b   1.000
_cell.length_c   1.000
_cell.angle_alpha   90.00
_cell.angle_beta   90.00
_cell.angle_gamma   90.00
#
_symmetry.space_group_name_H-M   'P 1'
#
loop_
_entity.id
_entity.type
_entity.pdbx_description
1 polymer ?
#
loop_
_entity_poly.entity_id
_entity_poly.type
_entity_poly.pdbx_seq_one_letter_code
_entity_poly.pdbx_strand_id
1 'polypeptide(L)'
;MKKIHSIFLGAATLLVSLPLLGGCGDTPVTKVGLDQGQLYDTTNDDVNNPNGHFYLYNKTEDNSTSYFIPYVFLGKLIDQKASFVLVVVGSSDGCSCWSVFRNKVLVPYMKEHNLQVYLIRANTLQEGSDHYGLNIYSSSQNVAIIKSGALAYQHQQLEGQAFSDDYSTFASWMDSRLTFSPMLEVNNAQLDALYTGKYLGASQASLQQFTILFSFFDCPDCQFLNSSLLRSYIAEHTNLETFYMIDVGVNGIRWDKGATSKEQWLAWKTKYGLTSDNEAGYKTGYVPTLFNVQCTDAGTKVGDVIEGAATVYNDTVTKASDGKCTLTDTYFTEARLATKALSYLKDSTAVTTKVLTDYSLGTYSGTMEDPNDDRTWYHAQTEGVTTPIVTAFLDTYVGQGK
;
A
#
# COMPACT_ATOMS: atom_id res chain seq x y z
N MET A 1 20.28 40.95 46.11
CA MET A 1 20.82 39.80 46.86
C MET A 1 19.82 38.65 46.80
N LYS A 2 20.05 37.68 45.92
CA LYS A 2 19.31 36.40 45.86
C LYS A 2 20.35 35.31 45.64
N LYS A 3 20.52 34.43 46.64
CA LYS A 3 21.35 33.23 46.56
C LYS A 3 20.56 32.15 45.81
N ILE A 4 21.13 31.63 44.72
CA ILE A 4 20.66 30.39 44.09
C ILE A 4 21.69 29.31 44.45
N HIS A 5 21.24 28.28 45.15
CA HIS A 5 22.01 27.07 45.44
C HIS A 5 22.04 26.19 44.19
N SER A 6 23.24 25.85 43.74
CA SER A 6 23.47 24.82 42.72
C SER A 6 23.44 23.44 43.39
N ILE A 7 22.53 22.58 42.95
CA ILE A 7 22.52 21.16 43.31
C ILE A 7 23.18 20.41 42.15
N PHE A 8 24.35 19.83 42.42
CA PHE A 8 25.02 18.86 41.56
C PHE A 8 24.37 17.48 41.79
N LEU A 9 23.71 16.92 40.78
CA LEU A 9 23.28 15.52 40.77
C LEU A 9 24.34 14.70 40.03
N GLY A 10 25.12 13.91 40.78
CA GLY A 10 25.99 12.89 40.21
C GLY A 10 25.19 11.67 39.80
N ALA A 11 25.18 11.34 38.51
CA ALA A 11 24.62 10.09 38.01
C ALA A 11 25.62 8.95 38.24
N ALA A 12 25.31 8.07 39.18
CA ALA A 12 26.04 6.83 39.40
C ALA A 12 25.68 5.81 38.31
N THR A 13 26.68 5.38 37.54
CA THR A 13 26.55 4.34 36.52
C THR A 13 26.38 2.98 37.20
N LEU A 14 25.16 2.43 37.17
CA LEU A 14 24.87 1.08 37.62
C LEU A 14 25.25 0.09 36.50
N LEU A 15 26.44 -0.50 36.60
CA LEU A 15 26.87 -1.64 35.78
C LEU A 15 26.11 -2.88 36.25
N VAL A 16 24.98 -3.17 35.61
CA VAL A 16 24.28 -4.45 35.76
C VAL A 16 25.00 -5.49 34.91
N SER A 17 25.80 -6.32 35.57
CA SER A 17 26.37 -7.53 34.99
C SER A 17 25.27 -8.56 34.76
N LEU A 18 24.85 -8.73 33.50
CA LEU A 18 23.97 -9.83 33.08
C LEU A 18 24.77 -11.13 33.01
N PRO A 19 24.25 -12.25 33.55
CA PRO A 19 24.90 -13.54 33.44
C PRO A 19 24.81 -14.07 32.00
N LEU A 20 25.96 -14.38 31.41
CA LEU A 20 26.10 -15.16 30.19
C LEU A 20 25.65 -16.60 30.46
N LEU A 21 24.36 -16.88 30.33
CA LEU A 21 23.84 -18.23 30.25
C LEU A 21 23.78 -18.65 28.79
N GLY A 22 24.77 -19.46 28.40
CA GLY A 22 24.83 -20.14 27.10
C GLY A 22 23.80 -21.26 27.01
N GLY A 23 22.57 -20.89 26.65
CA GLY A 23 21.64 -21.79 25.97
C GLY A 23 21.54 -21.37 24.52
N CYS A 24 21.63 -22.31 23.59
CA CYS A 24 21.14 -22.14 22.21
C CYS A 24 19.61 -21.99 22.26
N GLY A 25 19.13 -20.89 22.85
CA GLY A 25 17.74 -20.48 22.72
C GLY A 25 17.63 -19.84 21.36
N ASP A 26 16.88 -20.47 20.45
CA ASP A 26 16.50 -19.85 19.20
C ASP A 26 15.91 -18.47 19.51
N THR A 27 16.60 -17.42 19.07
CA THR A 27 16.14 -16.05 19.25
C THR A 27 14.72 -15.98 18.68
N PRO A 28 13.71 -15.60 19.48
CA PRO A 28 12.32 -15.60 19.02
C PRO A 28 12.18 -14.77 17.74
N VAL A 29 11.72 -15.42 16.66
CA VAL A 29 11.48 -14.74 15.38
C VAL A 29 10.13 -14.03 15.47
N THR A 30 10.13 -12.72 15.31
CA THR A 30 8.91 -11.91 15.25
C THR A 30 8.48 -11.74 13.80
N LYS A 31 7.26 -12.15 13.46
CA LYS A 31 6.73 -11.96 12.10
C LYS A 31 6.60 -10.48 11.73
N VAL A 32 6.81 -10.19 10.46
CA VAL A 32 6.59 -8.89 9.81
C VAL A 32 5.33 -8.99 8.98
N GLY A 33 4.32 -8.20 9.33
CA GLY A 33 3.16 -7.98 8.46
C GLY A 33 3.57 -7.11 7.29
N LEU A 34 3.37 -7.61 6.07
CA LEU A 34 3.60 -6.84 4.86
C LEU A 34 2.44 -5.87 4.64
N ASP A 35 2.74 -4.67 4.14
CA ASP A 35 1.69 -3.67 3.90
C ASP A 35 0.79 -4.09 2.73
N GLN A 36 1.37 -4.73 1.71
CA GLN A 36 0.68 -5.11 0.48
C GLN A 36 1.28 -6.38 -0.16
N GLY A 37 0.46 -7.06 -0.96
CA GLY A 37 0.84 -8.15 -1.85
C GLY A 37 0.56 -7.80 -3.31
N GLN A 38 0.79 -8.75 -4.20
CA GLN A 38 0.53 -8.63 -5.64
C GLN A 38 -0.27 -9.85 -6.10
N LEU A 39 -1.38 -9.62 -6.80
CA LEU A 39 -2.13 -10.73 -7.39
C LEU A 39 -1.32 -11.32 -8.55
N TYR A 40 -1.05 -12.62 -8.52
CA TYR A 40 -0.44 -13.35 -9.63
C TYR A 40 -1.46 -14.23 -10.37
N ASP A 41 -1.40 -14.23 -11.70
CA ASP A 41 -2.12 -15.21 -12.51
C ASP A 41 -1.35 -16.54 -12.49
N THR A 42 -1.90 -17.54 -11.80
CA THR A 42 -1.30 -18.87 -11.68
C THR A 42 -1.54 -19.74 -12.92
N THR A 43 -2.45 -19.33 -13.82
CA THR A 43 -2.85 -20.11 -15.00
C THR A 43 -2.06 -19.77 -16.25
N ASN A 44 -1.38 -18.62 -16.25
CA ASN A 44 -0.59 -18.17 -17.37
C ASN A 44 0.90 -18.33 -17.05
N ASP A 45 1.63 -19.05 -17.90
CA ASP A 45 3.10 -19.21 -17.83
C ASP A 45 3.85 -17.91 -18.15
N ASP A 46 3.13 -16.79 -18.29
CA ASP A 46 3.60 -15.41 -18.49
C ASP A 46 4.57 -14.90 -17.42
N VAL A 47 5.04 -15.74 -16.49
CA VAL A 47 6.16 -15.40 -15.59
C VAL A 47 7.52 -15.73 -16.22
N ASN A 48 7.51 -16.44 -17.35
CA ASN A 48 8.60 -16.40 -18.31
C ASN A 48 8.53 -15.15 -19.20
N ASN A 49 7.50 -14.29 -19.07
CA ASN A 49 7.55 -12.93 -19.58
C ASN A 49 8.13 -12.06 -18.45
N PRO A 50 9.42 -11.74 -18.52
CA PRO A 50 10.05 -10.95 -17.51
C PRO A 50 9.59 -9.52 -17.80
N ASN A 51 8.35 -9.12 -17.55
CA ASN A 51 7.86 -7.75 -17.78
C ASN A 51 6.60 -7.45 -16.95
N GLY A 52 5.94 -8.48 -16.41
CA GLY A 52 4.61 -8.32 -15.79
C GLY A 52 4.55 -8.35 -14.26
N HIS A 53 5.60 -8.81 -13.56
CA HIS A 53 5.44 -9.41 -12.21
C HIS A 53 6.27 -8.76 -11.09
N PHE A 54 7.17 -7.86 -11.44
CA PHE A 54 7.91 -7.03 -10.49
C PHE A 54 7.43 -5.59 -10.64
N TYR A 55 7.32 -4.86 -9.52
CA TYR A 55 6.84 -3.48 -9.54
C TYR A 55 7.75 -2.61 -10.43
N LEU A 56 7.23 -2.17 -11.57
CA LEU A 56 7.95 -1.37 -12.55
C LEU A 56 7.76 0.12 -12.26
N TYR A 57 8.72 0.73 -11.58
CA TYR A 57 8.83 2.19 -11.56
C TYR A 57 9.50 2.62 -12.89
N ASN A 58 8.75 3.32 -13.76
CA ASN A 58 9.10 3.75 -15.13
C ASN A 58 9.09 2.69 -16.23
N LYS A 59 7.92 2.42 -16.81
CA LYS A 59 7.81 1.91 -18.19
C LYS A 59 7.88 3.07 -19.20
N THR A 60 8.96 3.87 -19.21
CA THR A 60 9.20 4.77 -20.35
C THR A 60 9.56 3.93 -21.58
N GLU A 61 9.07 4.32 -22.75
CA GLU A 61 8.96 3.60 -24.05
C GLU A 61 10.11 2.70 -24.56
N ASP A 62 11.25 2.63 -23.89
CA ASP A 62 12.25 1.66 -24.27
C ASP A 62 11.84 0.28 -23.74
N ASN A 63 11.90 -0.75 -24.60
CA ASN A 63 11.73 -2.16 -24.25
C ASN A 63 12.81 -2.67 -23.25
N SER A 64 13.34 -1.79 -22.40
CA SER A 64 14.27 -2.12 -21.32
C SER A 64 13.50 -2.79 -20.18
N THR A 65 13.75 -4.08 -20.11
CA THR A 65 13.35 -5.13 -19.16
C THR A 65 13.78 -4.88 -17.71
N SER A 66 13.82 -3.64 -17.22
CA SER A 66 14.36 -3.36 -15.89
C SER A 66 13.31 -3.54 -14.79
N TYR A 67 13.29 -4.72 -14.15
CA TYR A 67 12.49 -5.05 -12.95
C TYR A 67 12.94 -4.32 -11.67
N PHE A 68 13.90 -3.42 -11.81
CA PHE A 68 14.63 -2.86 -10.68
C PHE A 68 14.09 -1.50 -10.31
N ILE A 69 13.74 -1.32 -9.04
CA ILE A 69 13.38 -0.01 -8.52
C ILE A 69 14.63 0.88 -8.43
N PRO A 70 14.51 2.19 -8.72
CA PRO A 70 15.60 3.12 -8.49
C PRO A 70 15.80 3.38 -6.99
N TYR A 71 17.00 3.83 -6.60
CA TYR A 71 17.32 4.18 -5.20
C TYR A 71 16.32 5.18 -4.59
N VAL A 72 15.87 6.17 -5.38
CA VAL A 72 14.89 7.18 -4.93
C VAL A 72 13.55 6.54 -4.55
N PHE A 73 13.12 5.51 -5.27
CA PHE A 73 11.88 4.79 -4.95
C PHE A 73 12.02 3.98 -3.66
N LEU A 74 13.18 3.32 -3.45
CA LEU A 74 13.49 2.68 -2.18
C LEU A 74 13.44 3.68 -1.02
N GLY A 75 14.05 4.86 -1.19
CA GLY A 75 13.99 5.94 -0.19
C GLY A 75 12.56 6.34 0.16
N LYS A 76 11.67 6.48 -0.83
CA LYS A 76 10.24 6.75 -0.59
C LYS A 76 9.56 5.66 0.26
N LEU A 77 9.79 4.38 -0.05
CA LEU A 77 9.24 3.27 0.75
C LEU A 77 9.72 3.32 2.21
N ILE A 78 11.00 3.64 2.43
CA ILE A 78 11.60 3.76 3.77
C ILE A 78 11.02 4.96 4.53
N ASP A 79 10.88 6.11 3.86
CA ASP A 79 10.34 7.34 4.46
C ASP A 79 8.87 7.17 4.86
N GLN A 80 8.09 6.46 4.03
CA GLN A 80 6.69 6.09 4.29
C GLN A 80 6.54 4.98 5.34
N LYS A 81 7.65 4.52 5.93
CA LYS A 81 7.70 3.44 6.91
C LYS A 81 7.03 2.18 6.39
N ALA A 82 7.24 1.84 5.12
CA ALA A 82 6.65 0.64 4.53
C ALA A 82 7.24 -0.65 5.09
N SER A 83 6.42 -1.72 5.11
CA SER A 83 6.87 -3.08 5.40
C SER A 83 6.80 -3.94 4.13
N PHE A 84 7.95 -4.42 3.65
CA PHE A 84 8.08 -5.07 2.35
C PHE A 84 9.27 -6.02 2.28
N VAL A 85 9.31 -6.84 1.22
CA VAL A 85 10.46 -7.69 0.87
C VAL A 85 11.27 -7.02 -0.24
N LEU A 86 12.57 -6.90 -0.01
CA LEU A 86 13.55 -6.37 -0.96
C LEU A 86 14.53 -7.47 -1.35
N VAL A 87 14.75 -7.68 -2.64
CA VAL A 87 15.81 -8.53 -3.14
C VAL A 87 16.86 -7.64 -3.81
N VAL A 88 18.06 -7.65 -3.24
CA VAL A 88 19.23 -7.00 -3.84
C VAL A 88 19.88 -8.00 -4.78
N VAL A 89 19.98 -7.66 -6.05
CA VAL A 89 20.63 -8.48 -7.07
C VAL A 89 22.04 -7.96 -7.29
N GLY A 90 23.00 -8.87 -7.37
CA GLY A 90 24.40 -8.55 -7.64
C GLY A 90 24.59 -7.82 -8.98
N SER A 91 25.76 -7.25 -9.20
CA SER A 91 26.06 -6.38 -10.35
C SER A 91 26.11 -7.09 -11.72
N SER A 92 25.95 -8.41 -11.80
CA SER A 92 25.94 -9.17 -13.06
C SER A 92 24.67 -10.01 -13.24
N ASP A 93 23.81 -9.57 -14.18
CA ASP A 93 22.54 -10.27 -14.51
C ASP A 93 22.74 -11.63 -15.19
N GLY A 94 23.95 -11.90 -15.68
CA GLY A 94 24.31 -13.12 -16.41
C GLY A 94 24.73 -14.30 -15.53
N CYS A 95 24.68 -14.18 -14.21
CA CYS A 95 25.01 -15.29 -13.32
C CYS A 95 23.91 -16.36 -13.37
N SER A 96 24.28 -17.61 -13.69
CA SER A 96 23.36 -18.75 -13.68
C SER A 96 22.65 -18.93 -12.32
N CYS A 97 23.32 -18.58 -11.22
CA CYS A 97 22.77 -18.65 -9.86
C CYS A 97 21.53 -17.75 -9.67
N TRP A 98 21.51 -16.54 -10.25
CA TRP A 98 20.33 -15.67 -10.18
C TRP A 98 19.14 -16.27 -10.92
N SER A 99 19.38 -16.81 -12.12
CA SER A 99 18.31 -17.43 -12.91
C SER A 99 17.73 -18.65 -12.21
N VAL A 100 18.56 -19.46 -11.56
CA VAL A 100 18.12 -20.61 -10.75
C VAL A 100 17.28 -20.14 -9.56
N PHE A 101 17.79 -19.23 -8.73
CA PHE A 101 17.06 -18.72 -7.57
C PHE A 101 15.73 -18.07 -7.97
N ARG A 102 15.77 -17.17 -8.97
CA ARG A 102 14.57 -16.49 -9.46
C ARG A 102 13.50 -17.48 -9.91
N ASN A 103 13.86 -18.42 -10.80
CA ASN A 103 12.87 -19.27 -11.47
C ASN A 103 12.41 -20.45 -10.60
N LYS A 104 13.30 -21.04 -9.79
CA LYS A 104 12.98 -22.24 -9.01
C LYS A 104 12.51 -21.94 -7.59
N VAL A 105 12.85 -20.78 -7.05
CA VAL A 105 12.63 -20.46 -5.63
C VAL A 105 11.75 -19.22 -5.48
N LEU A 106 12.23 -18.06 -5.90
CA LEU A 106 11.58 -16.78 -5.63
C LEU A 106 10.22 -16.64 -6.33
N VAL A 107 10.15 -16.88 -7.64
CA VAL A 107 8.91 -16.75 -8.42
C VAL A 107 7.82 -17.71 -7.95
N PRO A 108 8.09 -19.02 -7.77
CA PRO A 108 7.10 -19.93 -7.20
C PRO A 108 6.55 -19.45 -5.85
N TYR A 109 7.42 -18.95 -4.98
CA TYR A 109 7.02 -18.44 -3.66
C TYR A 109 6.15 -17.19 -3.78
N MET A 110 6.53 -16.28 -4.68
CA MET A 110 5.74 -15.09 -4.98
C MET A 110 4.32 -15.44 -5.41
N LYS A 111 4.17 -16.42 -6.31
CA LYS A 111 2.87 -16.90 -6.79
C LYS A 111 2.04 -17.58 -5.70
N GLU A 112 2.66 -18.47 -4.93
CA GLU A 112 1.95 -19.23 -3.89
C GLU A 112 1.36 -18.29 -2.83
N HIS A 113 2.07 -17.22 -2.48
CA HIS A 113 1.70 -16.34 -1.38
C HIS A 113 1.20 -14.95 -1.80
N ASN A 114 1.05 -14.67 -3.09
CA ASN A 114 0.78 -13.32 -3.62
C ASN A 114 1.77 -12.27 -3.07
N LEU A 115 3.04 -12.67 -2.90
CA LEU A 115 4.06 -11.83 -2.30
C LEU A 115 4.56 -10.79 -3.30
N GLN A 116 4.41 -9.52 -2.96
CA GLN A 116 5.10 -8.45 -3.68
C GLN A 116 6.57 -8.36 -3.23
N VAL A 117 7.47 -8.36 -4.22
CA VAL A 117 8.92 -8.25 -4.00
C VAL A 117 9.46 -7.10 -4.83
N TYR A 118 10.23 -6.22 -4.20
CA TYR A 118 10.98 -5.17 -4.89
C TYR A 118 12.39 -5.66 -5.21
N LEU A 119 12.86 -5.45 -6.44
CA LEU A 119 14.22 -5.76 -6.83
C LEU A 119 15.06 -4.49 -6.91
N ILE A 120 16.27 -4.49 -6.38
CA ILE A 120 17.23 -3.39 -6.58
C ILE A 120 18.60 -3.95 -6.94
N ARG A 121 19.35 -3.24 -7.77
CA ARG A 121 20.72 -3.64 -8.10
C ARG A 121 21.69 -3.19 -7.00
N ALA A 122 22.68 -4.02 -6.70
CA ALA A 122 23.70 -3.71 -5.69
C ALA A 122 24.47 -2.42 -6.02
N ASN A 123 24.74 -2.13 -7.30
CA ASN A 123 25.42 -0.89 -7.71
C ASN A 123 24.57 0.36 -7.46
N THR A 124 23.24 0.27 -7.64
CA THR A 124 22.30 1.35 -7.32
C THR A 124 22.30 1.71 -5.83
N LEU A 125 22.60 0.74 -4.94
CA LEU A 125 22.76 1.00 -3.51
C LEU A 125 24.11 1.64 -3.18
N GLN A 126 25.19 1.22 -3.86
CA GLN A 126 26.54 1.77 -3.65
C GLN A 126 26.69 3.24 -4.07
N GLU A 127 25.84 3.70 -4.98
CA GLU A 127 25.74 5.12 -5.36
C GLU A 127 25.01 5.97 -4.31
N GLY A 128 24.27 5.35 -3.39
CA GLY A 128 23.56 6.01 -2.29
C GLY A 128 24.46 6.29 -1.08
N SER A 129 24.11 7.32 -0.29
CA SER A 129 24.84 7.67 0.94
C SER A 129 24.47 6.81 2.15
N ASP A 130 23.31 6.14 2.11
CA ASP A 130 22.81 5.24 3.16
C ASP A 130 22.31 3.94 2.52
N HIS A 131 22.69 2.81 3.09
CA HIS A 131 22.22 1.49 2.65
C HIS A 131 21.05 0.99 3.51
N TYR A 132 20.46 1.84 4.37
CA TYR A 132 19.32 1.52 5.23
C TYR A 132 19.57 0.30 6.14
N GLY A 133 20.82 0.17 6.61
CA GLY A 133 21.28 -0.96 7.42
C GLY A 133 21.55 -2.26 6.64
N LEU A 134 21.35 -2.28 5.32
CA LEU A 134 21.63 -3.46 4.49
C LEU A 134 23.13 -3.76 4.45
N ASN A 135 23.49 -5.02 4.71
CA ASN A 135 24.85 -5.49 4.54
C ASN A 135 25.04 -5.99 3.09
N ILE A 136 25.56 -5.14 2.20
CA ILE A 136 25.66 -5.44 0.77
C ILE A 136 27.08 -5.88 0.41
N TYR A 137 27.20 -7.07 -0.18
CA TYR A 137 28.41 -7.51 -0.87
C TYR A 137 28.13 -7.50 -2.38
N SER A 138 29.02 -6.88 -3.17
CA SER A 138 28.78 -6.60 -4.60
C SER A 138 28.46 -7.82 -5.46
N SER A 139 28.89 -9.01 -5.03
CA SER A 139 28.71 -10.28 -5.74
C SER A 139 27.59 -11.17 -5.19
N SER A 140 26.95 -10.85 -4.06
CA SER A 140 25.89 -11.69 -3.49
C SER A 140 24.50 -11.13 -3.75
N GLN A 141 23.54 -12.02 -3.97
CA GLN A 141 22.14 -11.65 -3.85
C GLN A 141 21.78 -11.55 -2.36
N ASN A 142 20.85 -10.67 -2.01
CA ASN A 142 20.40 -10.54 -0.63
C ASN A 142 18.89 -10.47 -0.61
N VAL A 143 18.26 -11.20 0.31
CA VAL A 143 16.83 -11.08 0.59
C VAL A 143 16.69 -10.36 1.92
N ALA A 144 16.07 -9.20 1.91
CA ALA A 144 15.84 -8.37 3.08
C ALA A 144 14.33 -8.23 3.33
N ILE A 145 13.96 -8.33 4.60
CA ILE A 145 12.61 -8.02 5.09
C ILE A 145 12.71 -6.69 5.82
N ILE A 146 12.02 -5.68 5.30
CA ILE A 146 11.92 -4.35 5.88
C ILE A 146 10.62 -4.28 6.69
N LYS A 147 10.70 -3.84 7.94
CA LYS A 147 9.56 -3.58 8.81
C LYS A 147 9.53 -2.11 9.15
N SER A 148 8.43 -1.43 8.83
CA SER A 148 8.24 -0.02 9.17
C SER A 148 9.39 0.89 8.73
N GLY A 149 9.94 0.65 7.53
CA GLY A 149 11.07 1.38 6.97
C GLY A 149 12.44 1.04 7.60
N ALA A 150 12.56 -0.01 8.40
CA ALA A 150 13.82 -0.45 8.98
C ALA A 150 14.11 -1.92 8.64
N LEU A 151 15.39 -2.27 8.48
CA LEU A 151 15.79 -3.66 8.25
C LEU A 151 15.43 -4.53 9.47
N ALA A 152 14.57 -5.53 9.26
CA ALA A 152 14.21 -6.50 10.29
C ALA A 152 15.02 -7.79 10.16
N TYR A 153 15.13 -8.32 8.94
CA TYR A 153 15.86 -9.53 8.63
C TYR A 153 16.61 -9.39 7.31
N GLN A 154 17.77 -10.03 7.21
CA GLN A 154 18.49 -10.17 5.96
C GLN A 154 19.05 -11.59 5.87
N HIS A 155 18.87 -12.21 4.72
CA HIS A 155 19.59 -13.41 4.32
C HIS A 155 20.52 -13.08 3.16
N GLN A 156 21.81 -13.33 3.35
CA GLN A 156 22.79 -13.16 2.29
C GLN A 156 22.90 -14.48 1.52
N GLN A 157 22.69 -14.44 0.22
CA GLN A 157 22.93 -15.61 -0.62
C GLN A 157 24.45 -15.82 -0.74
N LEU A 158 24.89 -17.01 -0.37
CA LEU A 158 26.19 -17.54 -0.77
C LEU A 158 25.95 -18.64 -1.80
N GLU A 159 26.75 -18.67 -2.86
CA GLU A 159 26.66 -19.68 -3.92
C GLU A 159 26.72 -21.11 -3.32
N GLY A 160 25.85 -22.00 -3.80
CA GLY A 160 25.78 -23.40 -3.35
C GLY A 160 25.01 -23.64 -2.04
N GLN A 161 24.32 -22.62 -1.49
CA GLN A 161 23.44 -22.80 -0.33
C GLN A 161 22.02 -23.20 -0.73
N ALA A 162 21.41 -24.09 0.05
CA ALA A 162 20.05 -24.60 -0.15
C ALA A 162 18.99 -23.49 -0.25
N PHE A 163 19.19 -22.36 0.43
CA PHE A 163 18.31 -21.19 0.33
C PHE A 163 18.11 -20.69 -1.11
N SER A 164 19.04 -20.98 -2.02
CA SER A 164 19.08 -20.43 -3.38
C SER A 164 18.57 -21.36 -4.46
N ASP A 165 18.50 -22.66 -4.20
CA ASP A 165 18.09 -23.66 -5.18
C ASP A 165 17.04 -24.65 -4.66
N ASP A 166 16.73 -24.62 -3.36
CA ASP A 166 15.66 -25.37 -2.73
C ASP A 166 14.53 -24.45 -2.25
N TYR A 167 13.35 -24.65 -2.84
CA TYR A 167 12.12 -23.96 -2.50
C TYR A 167 11.77 -24.09 -1.01
N SER A 168 11.91 -25.30 -0.46
CA SER A 168 11.43 -25.59 0.89
C SER A 168 12.23 -24.85 1.97
N THR A 169 13.54 -24.75 1.79
CA THR A 169 14.44 -23.98 2.66
C THR A 169 14.10 -22.49 2.63
N PHE A 170 13.90 -21.93 1.45
CA PHE A 170 13.49 -20.52 1.29
C PHE A 170 12.12 -20.24 1.91
N ALA A 171 11.12 -21.07 1.58
CA ALA A 171 9.76 -20.93 2.08
C ALA A 171 9.72 -20.99 3.60
N SER A 172 10.38 -21.97 4.22
CA SER A 172 10.50 -22.08 5.68
C SER A 172 11.08 -20.82 6.33
N TRP A 173 12.12 -20.23 5.72
CA TRP A 173 12.72 -18.99 6.23
C TRP A 173 11.76 -17.79 6.12
N MET A 174 11.04 -17.67 5.02
CA MET A 174 10.08 -16.59 4.77
C MET A 174 8.82 -16.75 5.62
N ASP A 175 8.21 -17.94 5.66
CA ASP A 175 6.96 -18.23 6.38
C ASP A 175 7.09 -18.06 7.90
N SER A 176 8.27 -18.33 8.44
CA SER A 176 8.55 -18.06 9.86
C SER A 176 8.68 -16.57 10.18
N ARG A 177 8.87 -15.71 9.17
CA ARG A 177 9.15 -14.26 9.33
C ARG A 177 8.08 -13.35 8.76
N LEU A 178 7.15 -13.87 7.95
CA LEU A 178 6.15 -13.06 7.27
C LEU A 178 4.73 -13.37 7.72
N THR A 179 3.92 -12.31 7.72
CA THR A 179 2.47 -12.35 7.62
C THR A 179 2.10 -11.62 6.32
N PHE A 180 1.38 -12.28 5.43
CA PHE A 180 1.03 -11.73 4.12
C PHE A 180 -0.12 -10.74 4.24
N SER A 181 -0.12 -9.72 3.37
CA SER A 181 -1.19 -8.73 3.34
C SER A 181 -2.42 -9.30 2.63
N PRO A 182 -3.64 -9.05 3.15
CA PRO A 182 -4.88 -9.30 2.41
C PRO A 182 -5.11 -8.27 1.30
N MET A 183 -4.38 -7.17 1.27
CA MET A 183 -4.47 -6.16 0.21
C MET A 183 -3.54 -6.53 -0.95
N LEU A 184 -4.12 -6.86 -2.10
CA LEU A 184 -3.38 -7.29 -3.29
C LEU A 184 -3.43 -6.25 -4.40
N GLU A 185 -2.26 -5.83 -4.87
CA GLU A 185 -2.16 -4.97 -6.05
C GLU A 185 -2.57 -5.74 -7.32
N VAL A 186 -3.29 -5.06 -8.21
CA VAL A 186 -3.72 -5.57 -9.52
C VAL A 186 -3.36 -4.60 -10.63
N ASN A 187 -3.05 -5.15 -11.80
CA ASN A 187 -2.93 -4.35 -13.02
C ASN A 187 -4.29 -4.13 -13.70
N ASN A 188 -4.34 -3.31 -14.75
CA ASN A 188 -5.59 -2.98 -15.45
C ASN A 188 -6.31 -4.21 -16.06
N ALA A 189 -5.59 -5.21 -16.54
CA ALA A 189 -6.20 -6.42 -17.09
C ALA A 189 -6.80 -7.32 -15.99
N GLN A 190 -6.11 -7.42 -14.86
CA GLN A 190 -6.62 -8.11 -13.67
C GLN A 190 -7.84 -7.39 -13.09
N LEU A 191 -7.83 -6.06 -13.06
CA LEU A 191 -9.01 -5.27 -12.68
C LEU A 191 -10.19 -5.57 -13.60
N ASP A 192 -9.99 -5.52 -14.93
CA ASP A 192 -11.05 -5.85 -15.90
C ASP A 192 -11.64 -7.26 -15.66
N ALA A 193 -10.81 -8.22 -15.27
CA ALA A 193 -11.20 -9.59 -14.95
C ALA A 193 -11.94 -9.73 -13.60
N LEU A 194 -11.58 -8.94 -12.59
CA LEU A 194 -12.30 -8.94 -11.30
C LEU A 194 -13.78 -8.61 -11.47
N TYR A 195 -14.13 -7.69 -12.39
CA TYR A 195 -15.53 -7.34 -12.67
C TYR A 195 -16.38 -8.50 -13.23
N THR A 196 -15.75 -9.54 -13.78
CA THR A 196 -16.44 -10.77 -14.21
C THR A 196 -16.34 -11.90 -13.18
N GLY A 197 -15.94 -11.58 -11.94
CA GLY A 197 -15.72 -12.57 -10.88
C GLY A 197 -14.47 -13.43 -11.05
N LYS A 198 -13.63 -13.15 -12.06
CA LYS A 198 -12.37 -13.87 -12.24
C LYS A 198 -11.38 -13.39 -11.17
N TYR A 199 -10.68 -14.34 -10.54
CA TYR A 199 -9.74 -14.14 -9.41
C TYR A 199 -10.37 -13.98 -8.02
N LEU A 200 -11.69 -14.06 -7.88
CA LEU A 200 -12.29 -14.03 -6.54
C LEU A 200 -11.87 -15.26 -5.72
N GLY A 201 -11.50 -15.04 -4.46
CA GLY A 201 -11.30 -16.11 -3.49
C GLY A 201 -12.60 -16.86 -3.21
N ALA A 202 -12.55 -18.00 -2.53
CA ALA A 202 -13.73 -18.86 -2.34
C ALA A 202 -14.91 -18.13 -1.66
N SER A 203 -14.68 -17.31 -0.63
CA SER A 203 -15.74 -16.53 0.04
C SER A 203 -16.34 -15.50 -0.91
N GLN A 204 -15.49 -14.71 -1.55
CA GLN A 204 -15.87 -13.68 -2.52
C GLN A 204 -16.59 -14.24 -3.76
N ALA A 205 -16.17 -15.39 -4.25
CA ALA A 205 -16.77 -16.06 -5.40
C ALA A 205 -18.22 -16.50 -5.11
N SER A 206 -18.52 -16.85 -3.85
CA SER A 206 -19.90 -17.18 -3.44
C SER A 206 -20.82 -15.96 -3.43
N LEU A 207 -20.26 -14.79 -3.08
CA LEU A 207 -20.97 -13.51 -3.04
C LEU A 207 -20.89 -12.76 -4.38
N GLN A 208 -20.02 -13.21 -5.28
CA GLN A 208 -19.69 -12.52 -6.53
C GLN A 208 -19.30 -11.06 -6.29
N GLN A 209 -18.50 -10.75 -5.27
CA GLN A 209 -18.13 -9.37 -4.94
C GLN A 209 -16.64 -9.19 -4.67
N PHE A 210 -16.13 -7.96 -4.86
CA PHE A 210 -14.79 -7.57 -4.44
C PHE A 210 -14.72 -6.11 -3.99
N THR A 211 -13.75 -5.81 -3.13
CA THR A 211 -13.37 -4.45 -2.75
C THR A 211 -12.10 -4.02 -3.49
N ILE A 212 -12.08 -2.81 -4.04
CA ILE A 212 -10.93 -2.23 -4.75
C ILE A 212 -10.65 -0.81 -4.25
N LEU A 213 -9.37 -0.53 -3.97
CA LEU A 213 -8.84 0.81 -3.72
C LEU A 213 -8.19 1.35 -4.99
N PHE A 214 -8.73 2.45 -5.50
CA PHE A 214 -8.12 3.28 -6.51
C PHE A 214 -7.15 4.25 -5.84
N SER A 215 -5.85 4.05 -6.06
CA SER A 215 -4.78 4.81 -5.41
C SER A 215 -3.83 5.41 -6.45
N PHE A 216 -3.07 6.43 -6.09
CA PHE A 216 -1.94 6.92 -6.87
C PHE A 216 -0.72 7.04 -5.96
N PHE A 217 0.37 6.33 -6.29
CA PHE A 217 1.54 6.28 -5.42
C PHE A 217 2.11 7.66 -5.05
N ASP A 218 2.16 8.62 -5.99
CA ASP A 218 2.66 9.98 -5.72
C ASP A 218 1.57 10.95 -5.20
N CYS A 219 0.36 10.47 -4.86
CA CYS A 219 -0.68 11.29 -4.22
C CYS A 219 -0.48 11.31 -2.69
N PRO A 220 -0.26 12.48 -2.06
CA PRO A 220 -0.10 12.57 -0.61
C PRO A 220 -1.27 11.99 0.18
N ASP A 221 -2.51 12.16 -0.30
CA ASP A 221 -3.71 11.63 0.35
C ASP A 221 -3.79 10.10 0.28
N CYS A 222 -3.37 9.52 -0.86
CA CYS A 222 -3.26 8.07 -1.01
C CYS A 222 -2.18 7.49 -0.09
N GLN A 223 -1.02 8.15 -0.02
CA GLN A 223 0.07 7.74 0.86
C GLN A 223 -0.35 7.80 2.32
N PHE A 224 -1.05 8.86 2.74
CA PHE A 224 -1.58 8.97 4.09
C PHE A 224 -2.54 7.82 4.40
N LEU A 225 -3.58 7.62 3.56
CA LEU A 225 -4.54 6.53 3.74
C LEU A 225 -3.86 5.16 3.89
N ASN A 226 -2.87 4.87 3.04
CA ASN A 226 -2.16 3.58 3.05
C ASN A 226 -1.26 3.42 4.28
N SER A 227 -0.48 4.44 4.63
CA SER A 227 0.56 4.36 5.66
C SER A 227 0.05 4.56 7.09
N SER A 228 -1.12 5.17 7.27
CA SER A 228 -1.81 5.29 8.56
C SER A 228 -2.93 4.26 8.68
N LEU A 229 -4.10 4.58 8.16
CA LEU A 229 -5.35 3.88 8.42
C LEU A 229 -5.33 2.43 7.93
N LEU A 230 -5.02 2.18 6.65
CA LEU A 230 -5.08 0.83 6.10
C LEU A 230 -4.06 -0.10 6.75
N ARG A 231 -2.83 0.39 6.97
CA ARG A 231 -1.80 -0.36 7.68
C ARG A 231 -2.27 -0.75 9.09
N SER A 232 -2.79 0.19 9.87
CA SER A 232 -3.29 -0.10 11.22
C SER A 232 -4.47 -1.07 11.18
N TYR A 233 -5.43 -0.85 10.27
CA TYR A 233 -6.59 -1.71 10.12
C TYR A 233 -6.19 -3.16 9.79
N ILE A 234 -5.28 -3.36 8.83
CA ILE A 234 -4.76 -4.70 8.49
C ILE A 234 -4.04 -5.34 9.68
N ALA A 235 -3.24 -4.57 10.42
CA ALA A 235 -2.49 -5.09 11.56
C ALA A 235 -3.39 -5.51 12.74
N GLU A 236 -4.53 -4.84 12.91
CA GLU A 236 -5.48 -5.07 14.01
C GLU A 236 -6.48 -6.21 13.73
N HIS A 237 -6.65 -6.60 12.47
CA HIS A 237 -7.64 -7.60 12.06
C HIS A 237 -6.98 -8.85 11.45
N THR A 238 -7.25 -10.01 12.04
CA THR A 238 -6.61 -11.27 11.62
C THR A 238 -7.36 -12.05 10.54
N ASN A 239 -8.63 -11.71 10.31
CA ASN A 239 -9.55 -12.47 9.44
C ASN A 239 -10.17 -11.57 8.36
N LEU A 240 -9.32 -10.84 7.64
CA LEU A 240 -9.77 -9.98 6.55
C LEU A 240 -9.97 -10.80 5.27
N GLU A 241 -11.04 -10.47 4.53
CA GLU A 241 -11.13 -10.91 3.14
C GLU A 241 -10.04 -10.25 2.30
N THR A 242 -9.61 -10.92 1.23
CA THR A 242 -8.75 -10.32 0.23
C THR A 242 -9.44 -9.10 -0.37
N PHE A 243 -8.75 -7.97 -0.43
CA PHE A 243 -9.21 -6.80 -1.18
C PHE A 243 -8.10 -6.29 -2.07
N TYR A 244 -8.46 -5.53 -3.08
CA TYR A 244 -7.56 -5.20 -4.16
C TYR A 244 -7.16 -3.73 -4.11
N MET A 245 -6.01 -3.41 -4.69
CA MET A 245 -5.57 -2.05 -4.96
C MET A 245 -5.13 -1.94 -6.42
N ILE A 246 -5.39 -0.80 -7.05
CA ILE A 246 -4.76 -0.43 -8.32
C ILE A 246 -4.07 0.93 -8.18
N ASP A 247 -2.79 0.98 -8.58
CA ASP A 247 -2.11 2.25 -8.81
C ASP A 247 -2.51 2.81 -10.18
N VAL A 248 -3.21 3.94 -10.16
CA VAL A 248 -3.65 4.63 -11.37
C VAL A 248 -2.53 5.44 -12.02
N GLY A 249 -1.39 5.61 -11.34
CA GLY A 249 -0.20 6.34 -11.77
C GLY A 249 0.67 5.65 -12.81
N VAL A 250 0.12 4.73 -13.61
CA VAL A 250 0.91 3.90 -14.54
C VAL A 250 0.59 4.19 -16.00
N ASN A 251 1.48 3.75 -16.89
CA ASN A 251 1.26 3.81 -18.34
C ASN A 251 0.08 2.94 -18.75
N GLY A 252 -0.80 3.48 -19.61
CA GLY A 252 -2.06 2.86 -20.01
C GLY A 252 -3.25 3.22 -19.11
N ILE A 253 -3.03 3.95 -18.01
CA ILE A 253 -4.09 4.51 -17.16
C ILE A 253 -4.00 6.04 -17.17
N ARG A 254 -3.09 6.62 -16.38
CA ARG A 254 -2.91 8.07 -16.30
C ARG A 254 -1.82 8.59 -17.25
N TRP A 255 -0.84 7.75 -17.55
CA TRP A 255 0.26 8.10 -18.44
C TRP A 255 0.10 7.42 -19.80
N ASP A 256 0.46 8.14 -20.85
CA ASP A 256 0.68 7.61 -22.19
C ASP A 256 2.13 7.88 -22.53
N LYS A 257 2.92 6.81 -22.68
CA LYS A 257 4.34 6.90 -23.05
C LYS A 257 5.17 7.82 -22.13
N GLY A 258 4.87 7.81 -20.84
CA GLY A 258 5.55 8.63 -19.82
C GLY A 258 5.06 10.09 -19.73
N ALA A 259 4.09 10.50 -20.55
CA ALA A 259 3.44 11.80 -20.45
C ALA A 259 2.03 11.67 -19.87
N THR A 260 1.56 12.67 -19.11
CA THR A 260 0.19 12.66 -18.59
C THR A 260 -0.82 12.88 -19.71
N SER A 261 -1.74 11.94 -19.92
CA SER A 261 -2.83 12.06 -20.89
C SER A 261 -4.16 12.32 -20.16
N LYS A 262 -4.64 13.57 -20.22
CA LYS A 262 -5.90 13.96 -19.57
C LYS A 262 -7.10 13.21 -20.13
N GLU A 263 -7.14 13.00 -21.44
CA GLU A 263 -8.22 12.30 -22.13
C GLU A 263 -8.26 10.83 -21.75
N GLN A 264 -7.11 10.13 -21.83
CA GLN A 264 -7.01 8.73 -21.42
C GLN A 264 -7.41 8.56 -19.94
N TRP A 265 -6.91 9.45 -19.08
CA TRP A 265 -7.25 9.41 -17.66
C TRP A 265 -8.74 9.62 -17.42
N LEU A 266 -9.36 10.59 -18.09
CA LEU A 266 -10.80 10.84 -17.97
C LEU A 266 -11.61 9.65 -18.47
N ALA A 267 -11.29 9.11 -19.65
CA ALA A 267 -11.96 7.94 -20.21
C ALA A 267 -11.84 6.72 -19.28
N TRP A 268 -10.66 6.52 -18.67
CA TRP A 268 -10.45 5.46 -17.69
C TRP A 268 -11.31 5.65 -16.44
N LYS A 269 -11.34 6.87 -15.87
CA LYS A 269 -12.19 7.18 -14.71
C LYS A 269 -13.67 6.96 -15.00
N THR A 270 -14.15 7.38 -16.17
CA THR A 270 -15.53 7.16 -16.59
C THR A 270 -15.82 5.67 -16.75
N LYS A 271 -14.90 4.89 -17.35
CA LYS A 271 -15.04 3.42 -17.50
C LYS A 271 -15.23 2.71 -16.16
N TYR A 272 -14.54 3.15 -15.11
CA TYR A 272 -14.59 2.53 -13.77
C TYR A 272 -15.49 3.27 -12.77
N GLY A 273 -16.35 4.19 -13.24
CA GLY A 273 -17.38 4.81 -12.38
C GLY A 273 -16.86 5.80 -11.35
N LEU A 274 -15.64 6.33 -11.53
CA LEU A 274 -15.07 7.31 -10.60
C LEU A 274 -15.63 8.73 -10.79
N THR A 275 -16.20 9.05 -11.96
CA THR A 275 -16.75 10.38 -12.25
C THR A 275 -18.17 10.55 -11.69
N SER A 276 -18.64 11.80 -11.59
CA SER A 276 -20.00 12.13 -11.13
C SER A 276 -21.12 11.64 -12.06
N ASP A 277 -20.81 11.12 -13.25
CA ASP A 277 -21.78 10.45 -14.12
C ASP A 277 -22.28 9.14 -13.50
N ASN A 278 -21.53 8.61 -12.53
CA ASN A 278 -21.89 7.48 -11.71
C ASN A 278 -22.27 7.98 -10.30
N GLU A 279 -23.35 7.46 -9.72
CA GLU A 279 -23.82 7.86 -8.39
C GLU A 279 -22.74 7.66 -7.32
N ALA A 280 -21.99 6.56 -7.41
CA ALA A 280 -20.87 6.28 -6.52
C ALA A 280 -19.59 7.09 -6.83
N GLY A 281 -19.47 7.71 -8.01
CA GLY A 281 -18.31 8.53 -8.37
C GLY A 281 -18.43 9.99 -7.93
N TYR A 282 -17.36 10.79 -8.06
CA TYR A 282 -17.26 12.15 -7.52
C TYR A 282 -16.55 13.14 -8.46
N LYS A 283 -17.22 14.25 -8.80
CA LYS A 283 -16.80 15.28 -9.78
C LYS A 283 -16.11 14.65 -11.00
N THR A 284 -14.86 15.05 -11.29
CA THR A 284 -14.08 14.51 -12.40
C THR A 284 -13.47 13.13 -12.12
N GLY A 285 -13.64 12.58 -10.93
CA GLY A 285 -13.06 11.35 -10.41
C GLY A 285 -11.70 11.53 -9.76
N TYR A 286 -11.59 10.99 -8.55
CA TYR A 286 -10.50 11.21 -7.60
C TYR A 286 -9.95 9.90 -7.02
N VAL A 287 -8.77 10.03 -6.41
CA VAL A 287 -8.11 9.01 -5.60
C VAL A 287 -7.61 9.70 -4.31
N PRO A 288 -7.61 9.03 -3.14
CA PRO A 288 -8.02 7.63 -2.96
C PRO A 288 -9.54 7.46 -2.95
N THR A 289 -10.00 6.36 -3.58
CA THR A 289 -11.40 5.96 -3.59
C THR A 289 -11.50 4.45 -3.38
N LEU A 290 -12.32 4.01 -2.43
CA LEU A 290 -12.68 2.61 -2.23
C LEU A 290 -14.04 2.33 -2.85
N PHE A 291 -14.16 1.24 -3.61
CA PHE A 291 -15.44 0.67 -4.04
C PHE A 291 -15.57 -0.78 -3.58
N ASN A 292 -16.79 -1.17 -3.18
CA ASN A 292 -17.21 -2.56 -3.14
C ASN A 292 -18.12 -2.81 -4.33
N VAL A 293 -17.80 -3.84 -5.12
CA VAL A 293 -18.41 -4.10 -6.43
C VAL A 293 -19.03 -5.48 -6.43
N GLN A 294 -20.30 -5.55 -6.82
CA GLN A 294 -20.97 -6.77 -7.23
C GLN A 294 -20.58 -7.09 -8.68
N CYS A 295 -19.95 -8.23 -8.89
CA CYS A 295 -19.56 -8.73 -10.20
C CYS A 295 -20.78 -9.09 -11.04
N THR A 296 -20.64 -8.98 -12.36
CA THR A 296 -21.66 -9.43 -13.32
C THR A 296 -21.00 -10.23 -14.43
N ASP A 297 -21.73 -11.18 -15.02
CA ASP A 297 -21.24 -11.97 -16.16
C ASP A 297 -20.82 -11.07 -17.35
N ALA A 298 -21.44 -9.90 -17.47
CA ALA A 298 -21.14 -8.90 -18.50
C ALA A 298 -19.92 -8.01 -18.16
N GLY A 299 -19.36 -8.09 -16.95
CA GLY A 299 -18.27 -7.24 -16.51
C GLY A 299 -18.65 -5.76 -16.40
N THR A 300 -19.88 -5.48 -15.97
CA THR A 300 -20.41 -4.11 -15.78
C THR A 300 -19.61 -3.40 -14.70
N LYS A 301 -19.20 -2.15 -14.96
CA LYS A 301 -18.27 -1.39 -14.11
C LYS A 301 -18.86 -0.18 -13.39
N VAL A 302 -20.07 0.22 -13.77
CA VAL A 302 -20.72 1.47 -13.37
C VAL A 302 -22.18 1.24 -12.98
N GLY A 303 -22.76 2.16 -12.22
CA GLY A 303 -24.14 2.09 -11.74
C GLY A 303 -24.27 1.21 -10.49
N ASP A 304 -25.42 0.54 -10.36
CA ASP A 304 -25.86 -0.18 -9.15
C ASP A 304 -24.98 -1.38 -8.74
N VAL A 305 -24.03 -1.76 -9.60
CA VAL A 305 -23.00 -2.77 -9.28
C VAL A 305 -22.01 -2.28 -8.23
N ILE A 306 -21.86 -0.96 -8.05
CA ILE A 306 -21.05 -0.39 -6.97
C ILE A 306 -21.95 -0.27 -5.73
N GLU A 307 -21.78 -1.20 -4.80
CA GLU A 307 -22.64 -1.34 -3.62
C GLU A 307 -22.19 -0.48 -2.45
N GLY A 308 -20.89 -0.17 -2.41
CA GLY A 308 -20.27 0.67 -1.41
C GLY A 308 -19.26 1.61 -2.06
N ALA A 309 -19.17 2.83 -1.56
CA ALA A 309 -18.13 3.78 -1.94
C ALA A 309 -17.60 4.61 -0.76
N ALA A 310 -16.31 4.89 -0.78
CA ALA A 310 -15.68 5.88 0.10
C ALA A 310 -14.64 6.67 -0.71
N THR A 311 -15.01 7.88 -1.13
CA THR A 311 -14.05 8.85 -1.71
C THR A 311 -13.62 9.81 -0.61
N VAL A 312 -12.34 9.78 -0.23
CA VAL A 312 -11.86 10.48 0.97
C VAL A 312 -10.69 11.40 0.66
N TYR A 313 -10.44 12.39 1.52
CA TYR A 313 -9.37 13.39 1.38
C TYR A 313 -9.44 14.22 0.08
N ASN A 314 -10.63 14.31 -0.52
CA ASN A 314 -10.90 15.07 -1.74
C ASN A 314 -11.82 16.26 -1.47
N ASP A 315 -11.93 16.63 -0.20
CA ASP A 315 -12.79 17.70 0.27
C ASP A 315 -12.10 19.05 0.06
N THR A 316 -12.88 20.09 -0.21
CA THR A 316 -12.38 21.48 -0.29
C THR A 316 -12.56 22.16 1.05
N VAL A 317 -11.47 22.67 1.61
CA VAL A 317 -11.47 23.51 2.81
C VAL A 317 -11.54 24.97 2.40
N THR A 318 -12.44 25.75 3.01
CA THR A 318 -12.38 27.22 2.97
C THR A 318 -11.93 27.77 4.30
N LYS A 319 -11.17 28.88 4.27
CA LYS A 319 -10.67 29.60 5.44
C LYS A 319 -11.36 30.95 5.53
N ALA A 320 -12.08 31.19 6.63
CA ALA A 320 -12.64 32.49 6.96
C ALA A 320 -11.55 33.49 7.37
N SER A 321 -11.88 34.79 7.40
CA SER A 321 -10.93 35.86 7.76
C SER A 321 -10.42 35.77 9.20
N ASP A 322 -11.16 35.11 10.09
CA ASP A 322 -10.75 34.81 11.48
C ASP A 322 -9.89 33.54 11.60
N GLY A 323 -9.53 32.92 10.47
CA GLY A 323 -8.71 31.72 10.38
C GLY A 323 -9.48 30.40 10.55
N LYS A 324 -10.80 30.43 10.79
CA LYS A 324 -11.60 29.20 10.89
C LYS A 324 -11.71 28.50 9.55
N CYS A 325 -11.60 27.18 9.58
CA CYS A 325 -11.65 26.33 8.41
C CYS A 325 -12.88 25.42 8.41
N THR A 326 -13.54 25.31 7.26
CA THR A 326 -14.74 24.48 7.07
C THR A 326 -14.68 23.71 5.77
N LEU A 327 -15.20 22.49 5.77
CA LEU A 327 -15.39 21.67 4.56
C LEU A 327 -16.59 22.20 3.75
N THR A 328 -16.34 22.74 2.56
CA THR A 328 -17.41 23.32 1.72
C THR A 328 -17.79 22.47 0.53
N ASP A 329 -16.93 21.54 0.13
CA ASP A 329 -17.21 20.61 -0.95
C ASP A 329 -16.69 19.25 -0.57
N THR A 330 -17.56 18.25 -0.54
CA THR A 330 -17.26 16.93 -0.01
C THR A 330 -18.04 15.87 -0.78
N TYR A 331 -17.53 14.64 -0.76
CA TYR A 331 -18.27 13.47 -1.20
C TYR A 331 -19.45 13.15 -0.27
N PHE A 332 -19.34 13.47 1.03
CA PHE A 332 -20.28 13.03 2.06
C PHE A 332 -21.35 14.09 2.30
N THR A 333 -22.22 14.30 1.31
CA THR A 333 -23.39 15.21 1.40
C THR A 333 -24.65 14.46 1.81
N GLU A 334 -25.65 15.18 2.33
CA GLU A 334 -26.96 14.59 2.68
C GLU A 334 -27.61 13.86 1.49
N ALA A 335 -27.58 14.48 0.30
CA ALA A 335 -28.08 13.85 -0.92
C ALA A 335 -27.36 12.53 -1.24
N ARG A 336 -26.03 12.48 -1.06
CA ARG A 336 -25.25 11.27 -1.31
C ARG A 336 -25.46 10.19 -0.26
N LEU A 337 -25.73 10.54 1.00
CA LEU A 337 -26.07 9.55 2.02
C LEU A 337 -27.39 8.81 1.73
N ALA A 338 -28.28 9.37 0.90
CA ALA A 338 -29.50 8.69 0.48
C ALA A 338 -29.24 7.55 -0.51
N THR A 339 -28.11 7.57 -1.22
CA THR A 339 -27.74 6.64 -2.31
C THR A 339 -27.47 5.21 -1.81
N LYS A 340 -27.49 4.22 -2.72
CA LYS A 340 -27.11 2.84 -2.40
C LYS A 340 -25.64 2.76 -1.96
N ALA A 341 -24.75 3.48 -2.64
CA ALA A 341 -23.30 3.42 -2.43
C ALA A 341 -22.85 3.88 -1.03
N LEU A 342 -23.66 4.66 -0.31
CA LEU A 342 -23.39 5.08 1.07
C LEU A 342 -24.32 4.41 2.10
N SER A 343 -25.03 3.36 1.72
CA SER A 343 -25.96 2.66 2.61
C SER A 343 -25.28 2.08 3.85
N TYR A 344 -24.03 1.61 3.75
CA TYR A 344 -23.24 1.12 4.90
C TYR A 344 -23.08 2.17 6.01
N LEU A 345 -23.14 3.47 5.68
CA LEU A 345 -23.08 4.53 6.68
C LEU A 345 -24.41 4.73 7.39
N LYS A 346 -25.56 4.40 6.79
CA LYS A 346 -26.89 4.66 7.38
C LYS A 346 -27.02 3.99 8.74
N ASP A 347 -26.65 2.72 8.81
CA ASP A 347 -26.79 1.88 10.01
C ASP A 347 -25.53 1.86 10.89
N SER A 348 -24.42 2.47 10.44
CA SER A 348 -23.22 2.55 11.25
C SER A 348 -23.44 3.45 12.47
N THR A 349 -23.32 2.87 13.65
CA THR A 349 -23.33 3.56 14.95
C THR A 349 -21.96 4.09 15.33
N ALA A 350 -20.90 3.58 14.71
CA ALA A 350 -19.52 4.02 14.92
C ALA A 350 -19.23 5.40 14.27
N VAL A 351 -19.97 5.74 13.19
CA VAL A 351 -19.80 7.02 12.48
C VAL A 351 -20.76 8.06 13.04
N THR A 352 -20.27 8.89 13.96
CA THR A 352 -21.05 9.94 14.62
C THR A 352 -21.40 11.11 13.69
N THR A 353 -20.55 11.39 12.69
CA THR A 353 -20.75 12.46 11.71
C THR A 353 -20.62 11.89 10.30
N LYS A 354 -21.76 11.79 9.59
CA LYS A 354 -21.86 11.18 8.25
C LYS A 354 -21.95 12.22 7.13
N VAL A 355 -22.53 13.38 7.42
CA VAL A 355 -22.56 14.54 6.51
C VAL A 355 -21.39 15.42 6.87
N LEU A 356 -20.52 15.71 5.91
CA LEU A 356 -19.31 16.51 6.13
C LEU A 356 -19.43 17.94 5.58
N THR A 357 -20.54 18.28 4.92
CA THR A 357 -20.82 19.65 4.49
C THR A 357 -20.86 20.58 5.71
N ASP A 358 -20.11 21.68 5.64
CA ASP A 358 -19.94 22.67 6.70
C ASP A 358 -19.28 22.14 7.99
N TYR A 359 -18.63 20.97 7.93
CA TYR A 359 -17.88 20.45 9.06
C TYR A 359 -16.70 21.37 9.40
N SER A 360 -16.62 21.77 10.67
CA SER A 360 -15.57 22.66 11.17
C SER A 360 -14.28 21.90 11.48
N LEU A 361 -13.18 22.30 10.81
CA LEU A 361 -11.83 21.78 11.00
C LEU A 361 -11.00 22.59 12.01
N GLY A 362 -11.62 23.51 12.74
CA GLY A 362 -10.93 24.38 13.68
C GLY A 362 -10.27 25.59 13.01
N THR A 363 -9.15 26.07 13.55
CA THR A 363 -8.45 27.27 13.04
C THR A 363 -7.13 26.87 12.42
N TYR A 364 -6.86 27.35 11.19
CA TYR A 364 -5.57 27.16 10.53
C TYR A 364 -4.62 28.31 10.87
N SER A 365 -3.46 27.97 11.43
CA SER A 365 -2.39 28.94 11.77
C SER A 365 -1.10 28.69 10.99
N GLY A 366 -1.13 27.87 9.93
CA GLY A 366 0.04 27.58 9.13
C GLY A 366 0.41 28.70 8.17
N THR A 367 1.55 28.54 7.48
CA THR A 367 2.13 29.57 6.62
C THR A 367 1.63 29.52 5.18
N MET A 368 0.87 28.49 4.79
CA MET A 368 0.33 28.38 3.43
C MET A 368 -0.88 29.28 3.24
N GLU A 369 -1.04 29.80 2.02
CA GLU A 369 -2.19 30.63 1.67
C GLU A 369 -3.48 29.80 1.70
N ASP A 370 -3.43 28.63 1.07
CA ASP A 370 -4.51 27.64 1.04
C ASP A 370 -4.22 26.50 2.05
N PRO A 371 -5.10 26.27 3.06
CA PRO A 371 -4.97 25.13 3.97
C PRO A 371 -5.01 23.77 3.25
N ASN A 372 -5.58 23.67 2.05
CA ASN A 372 -5.59 22.44 1.25
C ASN A 372 -4.19 22.04 0.74
N ASP A 373 -3.24 22.98 0.71
CA ASP A 373 -1.86 22.71 0.31
C ASP A 373 -1.02 22.15 1.48
N ASP A 374 -1.44 22.45 2.72
CA ASP A 374 -0.81 21.92 3.94
C ASP A 374 -1.39 20.55 4.28
N ARG A 375 -0.94 19.53 3.54
CA ARG A 375 -1.48 18.16 3.65
C ARG A 375 -1.32 17.57 5.04
N THR A 376 -0.23 17.88 5.74
CA THR A 376 -0.04 17.44 7.12
C THR A 376 -1.11 18.01 8.06
N TRP A 377 -1.39 19.32 7.98
CA TRP A 377 -2.47 19.91 8.75
C TRP A 377 -3.83 19.36 8.32
N TYR A 378 -4.10 19.29 7.02
CA TYR A 378 -5.36 18.81 6.46
C TYR A 378 -5.70 17.41 6.96
N HIS A 379 -4.76 16.46 6.81
CA HIS A 379 -4.93 15.09 7.30
C HIS A 379 -5.21 15.05 8.80
N ALA A 380 -4.45 15.80 9.61
CA ALA A 380 -4.64 15.84 11.05
C ALA A 380 -6.02 16.39 11.47
N GLN A 381 -6.61 17.31 10.70
CA GLN A 381 -7.94 17.84 11.00
C GLN A 381 -9.08 16.96 10.49
N THR A 382 -8.91 16.29 9.34
CA THR A 382 -9.97 15.46 8.75
C THR A 382 -9.96 14.02 9.24
N GLU A 383 -8.85 13.53 9.82
CA GLU A 383 -8.72 12.15 10.28
C GLU A 383 -9.86 11.72 11.21
N GLY A 384 -10.28 12.60 12.14
CA GLY A 384 -11.36 12.32 13.09
C GLY A 384 -12.72 12.01 12.45
N VAL A 385 -12.95 12.42 11.20
CA VAL A 385 -14.18 12.10 10.44
C VAL A 385 -13.94 11.10 9.32
N THR A 386 -12.77 11.16 8.66
CA THR A 386 -12.44 10.25 7.56
C THR A 386 -12.17 8.83 8.06
N THR A 387 -11.45 8.68 9.17
CA THR A 387 -11.10 7.37 9.72
C THR A 387 -12.34 6.53 10.06
N PRO A 388 -13.33 7.02 10.85
CA PRO A 388 -14.54 6.27 11.11
C PRO A 388 -15.30 5.83 9.85
N ILE A 389 -15.34 6.68 8.81
CA ILE A 389 -16.01 6.37 7.55
C ILE A 389 -15.32 5.22 6.82
N VAL A 390 -13.98 5.30 6.67
CA VAL A 390 -13.24 4.24 5.98
C VAL A 390 -13.24 2.95 6.80
N THR A 391 -13.11 3.03 8.12
CA THR A 391 -13.25 1.86 9.00
C THR A 391 -14.63 1.23 8.85
N ALA A 392 -15.71 2.00 8.87
CA ALA A 392 -17.06 1.45 8.67
C ALA A 392 -17.23 0.80 7.29
N PHE A 393 -16.60 1.35 6.24
CA PHE A 393 -16.56 0.73 4.93
C PHE A 393 -15.85 -0.62 4.98
N LEU A 394 -14.63 -0.65 5.54
CA LEU A 394 -13.82 -1.86 5.62
C LEU A 394 -14.49 -2.92 6.51
N ASP A 395 -15.06 -2.55 7.66
CA ASP A 395 -15.81 -3.46 8.53
C ASP A 395 -16.99 -4.12 7.80
N THR A 396 -17.64 -3.36 6.92
CA THR A 396 -18.81 -3.84 6.17
C THR A 396 -18.42 -4.81 5.06
N TYR A 397 -17.36 -4.50 4.31
CA TYR A 397 -17.05 -5.18 3.04
C TYR A 397 -15.77 -6.04 3.05
N VAL A 398 -14.92 -5.90 4.08
CA VAL A 398 -13.62 -6.59 4.19
C VAL A 398 -13.45 -7.30 5.53
N GLY A 399 -13.90 -6.69 6.63
CA GLY A 399 -13.78 -7.19 8.01
C GLY A 399 -14.66 -8.40 8.32
N GLN A 400 -15.57 -8.78 7.42
CA GLN A 400 -16.38 -9.99 7.56
C GLN A 400 -15.70 -11.13 6.80
N GLY A 401 -14.84 -11.90 7.47
CA GLY A 401 -14.62 -13.27 7.06
C GLY A 401 -15.93 -14.06 7.23
N LYS A 402 -16.85 -13.92 6.28
CA LYS A 402 -18.13 -14.64 6.25
C LYS A 402 -17.94 -16.13 6.06
#